data_AF-A0A7S3MVB3-F1
#
_entry.id   AF-A0A7S3MVB3-F1
#
_cell.length_a   1.000
_cell.length_b   1.000
_cell.length_c   1.000
_cell.angle_alpha   90.00
_cell.angle_beta   90.00
_cell.angle_gamma   90.00
#
_symmetry.space_group_name_H-M   'P 1'
#
loop_
_entity.id
_entity.type
_entity.pdbx_description
1 polymer ?
#
loop_
_entity_poly.entity_id
_entity_poly.type
_entity_poly.pdbx_seq_one_letter_code
_entity_poly.pdbx_strand_id
1 'polypeptide(L)'
;EAINLEEEIDDKKLLLNDAIAANLQCTELYLWLAKLESEFEASKNVLNKAITNVPSDHVIWIAAAQLQEENGHEKECASLVKRAIKKLAKSGVLISREQWMEEAVKSEKSARPITAKALISETLNSGLESRLQYFTDELAKGKEKRRIWIEETDRLKTMGGLVCARALISAATSLFPLKKKVWQASIDLESQVGTAEQVEQVLSQ
;
A
#
# COMPACT_ATOMS: atom_id res chain seq x y z
N GLU A 1 21.32 25.93 21.97
CA GLU A 1 20.08 25.88 21.16
C GLU A 1 19.53 24.46 20.98
N ALA A 2 20.36 23.43 20.73
CA ALA A 2 19.88 22.04 20.61
C ALA A 2 19.12 21.49 21.85
N ILE A 3 19.59 21.80 23.06
CA ILE A 3 18.96 21.36 24.33
C ILE A 3 17.52 21.88 24.47
N ASN A 4 17.24 23.09 23.97
CA ASN A 4 15.92 23.72 24.07
C ASN A 4 14.90 23.09 23.09
N LEU A 5 15.39 22.53 21.97
CA LEU A 5 14.56 21.84 20.99
C LEU A 5 14.23 20.40 21.43
N GLU A 6 15.16 19.73 22.11
CA GLU A 6 14.94 18.40 22.68
C GLU A 6 13.90 18.44 23.81
N GLU A 7 14.01 19.41 24.74
CA GLU A 7 12.99 19.61 25.79
C GLU A 7 11.60 19.90 25.21
N GLU A 8 11.52 20.71 24.14
CA GLU A 8 10.24 21.02 23.47
C GLU A 8 9.62 19.78 22.78
N ILE A 9 10.43 18.84 22.30
CA ILE A 9 9.95 17.58 21.70
C ILE A 9 9.41 16.64 22.78
N ASP A 10 10.10 16.52 23.91
CA ASP A 10 9.67 15.67 25.01
C ASP A 10 8.37 16.17 25.65
N ASP A 11 8.22 17.49 25.81
CA ASP A 11 6.95 18.10 26.26
C ASP A 11 5.80 17.83 25.28
N LYS A 12 6.05 17.90 23.97
CA LYS A 12 5.05 17.55 22.93
C LYS A 12 4.68 16.08 23.00
N LYS A 13 5.63 15.17 23.21
CA LYS A 13 5.36 13.73 23.38
C LYS A 13 4.51 13.48 24.61
N LEU A 14 4.78 14.15 25.72
CA LEU A 14 4.00 14.02 26.95
C LEU A 14 2.55 14.47 26.73
N LEU A 15 2.35 15.64 26.12
CA LEU A 15 1.02 16.15 25.79
C LEU A 15 0.25 15.24 24.82
N LEU A 16 0.94 14.65 23.83
CA LEU A 16 0.35 13.67 22.92
C LEU A 16 -0.07 12.38 23.64
N ASN A 17 0.73 11.88 24.59
CA ASN A 17 0.37 10.71 25.39
C ASN A 17 -0.87 10.99 26.26
N ASP A 18 -0.96 12.16 26.88
CA ASP A 18 -2.14 12.57 27.65
C ASP A 18 -3.38 12.69 26.76
N ALA A 19 -3.24 13.28 25.56
CA ALA A 19 -4.32 13.37 24.59
C ALA A 19 -4.78 11.99 24.10
N ILE A 20 -3.86 11.06 23.89
CA ILE A 20 -4.18 9.66 23.55
C ILE A 20 -4.93 8.98 24.69
N ALA A 21 -4.53 9.20 25.94
CA ALA A 21 -5.22 8.65 27.10
C ALA A 21 -6.66 9.18 27.20
N ALA A 22 -6.90 10.43 26.82
CA ALA A 22 -8.23 11.02 26.75
C ALA A 22 -9.06 10.50 25.56
N ASN A 23 -8.43 10.23 24.40
CA ASN A 23 -9.10 9.71 23.22
C ASN A 23 -8.30 8.63 22.49
N LEU A 24 -8.51 7.38 22.91
CA LEU A 24 -7.82 6.20 22.38
C LEU A 24 -8.18 5.86 20.92
N GLN A 25 -9.22 6.46 20.35
CA GLN A 25 -9.68 6.17 18.98
C GLN A 25 -9.11 7.14 17.93
N CYS A 26 -8.36 8.16 18.35
CA CYS A 26 -7.84 9.16 17.44
C CYS A 26 -6.55 8.70 16.75
N THR A 27 -6.67 8.26 15.50
CA THR A 27 -5.54 7.82 14.65
C THR A 27 -4.46 8.89 14.50
N GLU A 28 -4.83 10.15 14.31
CA GLU A 28 -3.87 11.23 14.04
C GLU A 28 -2.88 11.45 15.19
N LEU A 29 -3.33 11.32 16.44
CA LEU A 29 -2.46 11.47 17.62
C LEU A 29 -1.37 10.40 17.65
N TYR A 30 -1.71 9.16 17.31
CA TYR A 30 -0.72 8.07 17.22
C TYR A 30 0.28 8.29 16.09
N LEU A 31 -0.18 8.77 14.93
CA LEU A 31 0.69 9.06 13.79
C LEU A 31 1.65 10.21 14.08
N TRP A 32 1.18 11.25 14.77
CA TRP A 32 2.02 12.37 15.19
C TRP A 32 3.05 11.94 16.22
N LEU A 33 2.63 11.17 17.23
CA LEU A 33 3.55 10.64 18.24
C LEU A 33 4.62 9.76 17.58
N ALA A 34 4.24 8.84 16.69
CA ALA A 34 5.19 7.96 16.00
C ALA A 34 6.22 8.71 15.13
N LYS A 35 5.85 9.87 14.58
CA LYS A 35 6.76 10.74 13.80
C LYS A 35 7.71 11.56 14.67
N LEU A 36 7.35 11.84 15.91
CA LEU A 36 8.22 12.55 16.86
C LEU A 36 9.24 11.61 17.51
N GLU A 37 8.99 10.31 17.47
CA GLU A 37 9.96 9.32 17.95
C GLU A 37 11.15 9.23 17.00
N SER A 38 12.36 9.35 17.56
CA SER A 38 13.63 9.23 16.85
C SER A 38 14.08 7.78 16.70
N GLU A 39 13.67 6.92 17.65
CA GLU A 39 14.03 5.51 17.68
C GLU A 39 12.95 4.64 17.01
N PHE A 40 13.39 3.78 16.10
CA PHE A 40 12.52 2.85 15.40
C PHE A 40 11.65 2.00 16.34
N GLU A 41 12.22 1.44 17.41
CA GLU A 41 11.48 0.60 18.35
C GLU A 41 10.44 1.42 19.14
N ALA A 42 10.71 2.69 19.44
CA ALA A 42 9.73 3.58 20.07
C ALA A 42 8.55 3.87 19.12
N SER A 43 8.82 4.29 17.87
CA SER A 43 7.78 4.52 16.84
C SER A 43 6.94 3.25 16.60
N LYS A 44 7.60 2.09 16.51
CA LYS A 44 6.95 0.79 16.31
C LYS A 44 6.06 0.41 17.49
N ASN A 45 6.49 0.66 18.72
CA ASN A 45 5.66 0.42 19.90
C ASN A 45 4.43 1.31 19.93
N VAL A 46 4.56 2.59 19.56
CA VAL A 46 3.42 3.52 19.43
C VAL A 46 2.43 3.02 18.37
N LEU A 47 2.89 2.63 17.19
CA LEU A 47 2.03 2.12 16.13
C LEU A 47 1.38 0.77 16.47
N ASN A 48 2.08 -0.11 17.20
CA ASN A 48 1.49 -1.37 17.68
C ASN A 48 0.39 -1.14 18.73
N LYS A 49 0.56 -0.13 19.61
CA LYS A 49 -0.49 0.32 20.53
C LYS A 49 -1.68 0.87 19.74
N ALA A 50 -1.42 1.68 18.72
CA ALA A 50 -2.44 2.23 17.84
C ALA A 50 -3.24 1.14 17.11
N ILE A 51 -2.58 0.11 16.57
CA ILE A 51 -3.23 -1.05 15.93
C ILE A 51 -4.13 -1.81 16.90
N THR A 52 -3.72 -1.90 18.18
CA THR A 52 -4.51 -2.58 19.21
C THR A 52 -5.77 -1.78 19.55
N ASN A 53 -5.65 -0.46 19.65
CA ASN A 53 -6.74 0.42 20.07
C ASN A 53 -7.71 0.77 18.92
N VAL A 54 -7.19 0.91 17.70
CA VAL A 54 -7.94 1.31 16.50
C VAL A 54 -7.66 0.34 15.33
N PRO A 55 -8.06 -0.93 15.46
CA PRO A 55 -7.76 -1.96 14.45
C PRO A 55 -8.51 -1.75 13.12
N SER A 56 -9.56 -0.93 13.11
CA SER A 56 -10.42 -0.63 11.97
C SER A 56 -9.87 0.44 11.04
N ASP A 57 -8.79 1.15 11.42
CA ASP A 57 -8.24 2.21 10.58
C ASP A 57 -7.01 1.74 9.80
N HIS A 58 -7.15 1.65 8.48
CA HIS A 58 -6.09 1.33 7.54
C HIS A 58 -4.88 2.27 7.57
N VAL A 59 -5.06 3.55 7.94
CA VAL A 59 -3.96 4.52 7.91
C VAL A 59 -2.86 4.14 8.89
N ILE A 60 -3.22 3.65 10.08
CA ILE A 60 -2.26 3.16 11.09
C ILE A 60 -1.50 1.96 10.56
N TRP A 61 -2.20 1.04 9.89
CA TRP A 61 -1.60 -0.16 9.32
C TRP A 61 -0.59 0.17 8.21
N ILE A 62 -0.93 1.12 7.34
CA ILE A 62 -0.05 1.60 6.28
C ILE A 62 1.16 2.30 6.88
N ALA A 63 0.97 3.19 7.86
CA ALA A 63 2.07 3.87 8.54
C ALA A 63 3.03 2.87 9.23
N ALA A 64 2.49 1.82 9.84
CA ALA A 64 3.31 0.75 10.44
C ALA A 64 4.10 -0.03 9.38
N ALA A 65 3.51 -0.30 8.21
CA ALA A 65 4.21 -0.96 7.11
C ALA A 65 5.31 -0.06 6.51
N GLN A 66 5.01 1.23 6.31
CA GLN A 66 5.98 2.22 5.85
C GLN A 66 7.16 2.30 6.82
N LEU A 67 6.91 2.35 8.15
CA LEU A 67 7.97 2.35 9.17
C LEU A 67 8.92 1.14 9.03
N GLN A 68 8.39 -0.06 8.75
CA GLN A 68 9.22 -1.25 8.53
C GLN A 68 10.08 -1.12 7.27
N GLU A 69 9.51 -0.60 6.19
CA GLU A 69 10.24 -0.37 4.94
C GLU A 69 11.39 0.63 5.12
N GLU A 70 11.20 1.71 5.88
CA GLU A 70 12.27 2.71 6.10
C GLU A 70 13.49 2.10 6.82
N ASN A 71 13.25 1.05 7.62
CA ASN A 71 14.26 0.38 8.43
C ASN A 71 14.77 -0.91 7.76
N GLY A 72 14.41 -1.19 6.51
CA GLY A 72 14.88 -2.35 5.74
C GLY A 72 14.18 -3.67 6.09
N HIS A 73 13.09 -3.65 6.85
CA HIS A 73 12.29 -4.83 7.21
C HIS A 73 11.20 -5.12 6.18
N GLU A 74 11.61 -5.42 4.95
CA GLU A 74 10.70 -5.57 3.81
C GLU A 74 9.69 -6.72 3.97
N LYS A 75 10.12 -7.83 4.57
CA LYS A 75 9.27 -9.02 4.81
C LYS A 75 8.18 -8.71 5.81
N GLU A 76 8.53 -8.01 6.87
CA GLU A 76 7.64 -7.57 7.92
C GLU A 76 6.61 -6.57 7.36
N CYS A 77 7.04 -5.64 6.50
CA CYS A 77 6.15 -4.73 5.77
C CYS A 77 5.06 -5.50 5.01
N ALA A 78 5.44 -6.45 4.15
CA ALA A 78 4.47 -7.25 3.40
C ALA A 78 3.53 -8.04 4.32
N SER A 79 4.06 -8.60 5.41
CA SER A 79 3.26 -9.33 6.40
C SER A 79 2.23 -8.45 7.12
N LEU A 80 2.59 -7.19 7.41
CA LEU A 80 1.73 -6.21 8.06
C LEU A 80 0.59 -5.80 7.13
N VAL A 81 0.87 -5.51 5.87
CA VAL A 81 -0.15 -5.16 4.86
C VAL A 81 -1.18 -6.30 4.71
N LYS A 82 -0.71 -7.54 4.60
CA LYS A 82 -1.59 -8.72 4.53
C LYS A 82 -2.46 -8.86 5.78
N ARG A 83 -1.88 -8.64 6.97
CA ARG A 83 -2.60 -8.68 8.24
C ARG A 83 -3.65 -7.57 8.33
N ALA A 84 -3.31 -6.37 7.85
CA ALA A 84 -4.19 -5.22 7.80
C ALA A 84 -5.44 -5.53 7.00
N ILE A 85 -5.30 -5.95 5.75
CA ILE A 85 -6.43 -6.25 4.85
C ILE A 85 -7.33 -7.33 5.46
N LYS A 86 -6.76 -8.41 6.01
CA LYS A 86 -7.53 -9.47 6.66
C LYS A 86 -8.28 -8.98 7.91
N LYS A 87 -7.64 -8.12 8.72
CA LYS A 87 -8.25 -7.54 9.93
C LYS A 87 -9.37 -6.56 9.58
N LEU A 88 -9.14 -5.67 8.62
CA LEU A 88 -10.12 -4.69 8.16
C LEU A 88 -11.35 -5.36 7.55
N ALA A 89 -11.14 -6.39 6.72
CA ALA A 89 -12.23 -7.22 6.19
C ALA A 89 -13.03 -7.90 7.30
N LYS A 90 -12.37 -8.41 8.36
CA LYS A 90 -13.04 -9.02 9.51
C LYS A 90 -13.80 -8.01 10.37
N SER A 91 -13.30 -6.78 10.49
CA SER A 91 -13.94 -5.69 11.22
C SER A 91 -15.15 -5.10 10.49
N GLY A 92 -15.45 -5.57 9.27
CA GLY A 92 -16.57 -5.07 8.46
C GLY A 92 -16.31 -3.73 7.78
N VAL A 93 -15.06 -3.25 7.78
CA VAL A 93 -14.69 -2.02 7.09
C VAL A 93 -14.47 -2.34 5.61
N LEU A 94 -15.42 -1.96 4.78
CA LEU A 94 -15.35 -2.12 3.32
C LEU A 94 -14.56 -0.97 2.72
N ILE A 95 -13.24 -1.14 2.66
CA ILE A 95 -12.37 -0.24 1.91
C ILE A 95 -12.44 -0.64 0.44
N SER A 96 -12.79 0.32 -0.42
CA SER A 96 -12.88 0.08 -1.85
C SER A 96 -11.50 -0.22 -2.44
N ARG A 97 -11.50 -0.91 -3.58
CA ARG A 97 -10.27 -1.19 -4.32
C ARG A 97 -9.59 0.13 -4.74
N GLU A 98 -10.39 1.11 -5.15
CA GLU A 98 -9.94 2.44 -5.54
C GLU A 98 -9.24 3.17 -4.39
N GLN A 99 -9.80 3.12 -3.17
CA GLN A 99 -9.18 3.72 -2.00
C GLN A 99 -7.85 3.06 -1.64
N TRP A 100 -7.74 1.72 -1.74
CA TRP A 100 -6.47 1.03 -1.57
C TRP A 100 -5.42 1.42 -2.60
N MET A 101 -5.83 1.62 -3.85
CA MET A 101 -4.93 2.09 -4.90
C MET A 101 -4.46 3.52 -4.64
N GLU A 102 -5.33 4.41 -4.19
CA GLU A 102 -4.96 5.77 -3.77
C GLU A 102 -3.90 5.76 -2.66
N GLU A 103 -4.06 4.89 -1.66
CA GLU A 103 -3.08 4.76 -0.58
C GLU A 103 -1.75 4.13 -1.03
N ALA A 104 -1.79 3.22 -1.99
CA ALA A 104 -0.57 2.70 -2.61
C ALA A 104 0.18 3.81 -3.36
N VAL A 105 -0.52 4.64 -4.15
CA VAL A 105 0.06 5.79 -4.86
C VAL A 105 0.63 6.82 -3.87
N LYS A 106 -0.06 7.12 -2.78
CA LYS A 106 0.45 8.00 -1.72
C LYS A 106 1.72 7.44 -1.08
N SER A 107 1.76 6.13 -0.81
CA SER A 107 2.95 5.46 -0.28
C SER A 107 4.13 5.56 -1.24
N GLU A 108 3.88 5.36 -2.54
CA GLU A 108 4.90 5.52 -3.57
C GLU A 108 5.46 6.95 -3.63
N LYS A 109 4.58 7.96 -3.57
CA LYS A 109 4.99 9.38 -3.54
C LYS A 109 5.82 9.74 -2.31
N SER A 110 5.61 9.05 -1.20
CA SER A 110 6.43 9.18 0.02
C SER A 110 7.74 8.38 -0.04
N ALA A 111 8.16 7.90 -1.22
CA ALA A 111 9.33 7.06 -1.42
C ALA A 111 9.29 5.72 -0.64
N ARG A 112 8.08 5.15 -0.51
CA ARG A 112 7.82 3.83 0.10
C ARG A 112 7.28 2.82 -0.94
N PRO A 113 8.09 2.44 -1.96
CA PRO A 113 7.68 1.58 -3.07
C PRO A 113 7.31 0.14 -2.66
N ILE A 114 7.89 -0.41 -1.60
CA ILE A 114 7.65 -1.78 -1.14
C ILE A 114 6.26 -1.88 -0.51
N THR A 115 5.90 -0.90 0.32
CA THR A 115 4.55 -0.79 0.89
C THR A 115 3.52 -0.65 -0.23
N ALA A 116 3.79 0.22 -1.20
CA ALA A 116 2.92 0.41 -2.36
C ALA A 116 2.71 -0.89 -3.16
N LYS A 117 3.80 -1.61 -3.45
CA LYS A 117 3.76 -2.91 -4.14
C LYS A 117 2.98 -3.96 -3.35
N ALA A 118 3.21 -4.05 -2.04
CA ALA A 118 2.51 -4.97 -1.15
C ALA A 118 1.00 -4.69 -1.15
N LEU A 119 0.61 -3.42 -1.02
CA LEU A 119 -0.79 -2.98 -1.07
C LEU A 119 -1.46 -3.39 -2.37
N ILE A 120 -0.85 -3.09 -3.52
CA ILE A 120 -1.38 -3.52 -4.82
C ILE A 120 -1.51 -5.06 -4.85
N SER A 121 -0.45 -5.78 -4.49
CA SER A 121 -0.43 -7.25 -4.60
C SER A 121 -1.52 -7.94 -3.78
N GLU A 122 -1.83 -7.46 -2.58
CA GLU A 122 -2.85 -8.04 -1.70
C GLU A 122 -4.27 -7.58 -2.08
N THR A 123 -4.40 -6.37 -2.63
CA THR A 123 -5.70 -5.80 -3.05
C THR A 123 -6.09 -6.18 -4.47
N LEU A 124 -5.15 -6.77 -5.24
CA LEU A 124 -5.32 -7.22 -6.63
C LEU A 124 -6.56 -8.07 -6.89
N ASN A 125 -6.96 -8.92 -5.96
CA ASN A 125 -8.16 -9.76 -6.11
C ASN A 125 -9.36 -9.24 -5.31
N SER A 126 -9.15 -8.27 -4.41
CA SER A 126 -10.21 -7.69 -3.60
C SER A 126 -11.21 -6.93 -4.46
N GLY A 127 -12.50 -7.19 -4.26
CA GLY A 127 -13.61 -6.54 -4.99
C GLY A 127 -13.81 -6.98 -6.44
N LEU A 128 -12.90 -7.76 -7.03
CA LEU A 128 -13.09 -8.32 -8.38
C LEU A 128 -14.17 -9.38 -8.42
N GLU A 129 -14.34 -10.13 -7.33
CA GLU A 129 -15.33 -11.21 -7.25
C GLU A 129 -16.76 -10.70 -7.50
N SER A 130 -17.12 -9.55 -6.93
CA SER A 130 -18.41 -8.90 -7.16
C SER A 130 -18.59 -8.38 -8.59
N ARG A 131 -17.52 -7.95 -9.27
CA ARG A 131 -17.59 -7.52 -10.69
C ARG A 131 -17.62 -8.70 -11.65
N LEU A 132 -16.98 -9.80 -11.28
CA LEU A 132 -16.90 -11.02 -12.08
C LEU A 132 -18.11 -11.94 -11.88
N GLN A 133 -18.94 -11.72 -10.84
CA GLN A 133 -20.08 -12.58 -10.49
C GLN A 133 -21.13 -12.73 -11.62
N TYR A 134 -21.22 -11.75 -12.52
CA TYR A 134 -22.18 -11.75 -13.63
C TYR A 134 -21.72 -12.58 -14.83
N PHE A 135 -20.47 -13.07 -14.82
CA PHE A 135 -19.93 -13.90 -15.89
C PHE A 135 -19.97 -15.36 -15.47
N THR A 136 -20.64 -16.19 -16.28
CA THR A 136 -20.76 -17.63 -16.05
C THR A 136 -19.59 -18.42 -16.65
N ASP A 137 -18.96 -17.90 -17.70
CA ASP A 137 -17.82 -18.52 -18.39
C ASP A 137 -16.47 -17.99 -17.85
N GLU A 138 -15.57 -18.91 -17.52
CA GLU A 138 -14.19 -18.62 -17.07
C GLU A 138 -13.39 -17.82 -18.11
N LEU A 139 -13.65 -18.04 -19.40
CA LEU A 139 -12.99 -17.26 -20.47
C LEU A 139 -13.44 -15.79 -20.42
N ALA A 140 -14.73 -15.55 -20.18
CA ALA A 140 -15.30 -14.22 -20.05
C ALA A 140 -14.81 -13.52 -18.78
N LYS A 141 -14.76 -14.22 -17.64
CA LYS A 141 -14.15 -13.71 -16.40
C LYS A 141 -12.69 -13.31 -16.61
N GLY A 142 -11.91 -14.16 -17.27
CA GLY A 142 -10.52 -13.87 -17.58
C GLY A 142 -10.35 -12.67 -18.52
N LYS A 143 -11.28 -12.48 -19.48
CA LYS A 143 -11.28 -11.31 -20.36
C LYS A 143 -11.59 -10.02 -19.61
N GLU A 144 -12.58 -10.05 -18.74
CA GLU A 144 -12.96 -8.89 -17.94
C GLU A 144 -11.88 -8.52 -16.91
N LYS A 145 -11.31 -9.51 -16.22
CA LYS A 145 -10.20 -9.32 -15.28
C LYS A 145 -9.01 -8.62 -15.94
N ARG A 146 -8.62 -9.05 -17.15
CA ARG A 146 -7.57 -8.38 -17.94
C ARG A 146 -7.93 -6.94 -18.27
N ARG A 147 -9.18 -6.69 -18.69
CA ARG A 147 -9.64 -5.36 -19.05
C ARG A 147 -9.55 -4.41 -17.86
N ILE A 148 -10.09 -4.82 -16.71
CA ILE A 148 -10.04 -4.05 -15.46
C ILE A 148 -8.59 -3.74 -15.09
N TRP A 149 -7.69 -4.73 -15.10
CA TRP A 149 -6.29 -4.52 -14.73
C TRP A 149 -5.54 -3.60 -15.68
N ILE A 150 -5.82 -3.66 -16.99
CA ILE A 150 -5.23 -2.72 -17.96
C ILE A 150 -5.74 -1.29 -17.70
N GLU A 151 -7.06 -1.11 -17.57
CA GLU A 151 -7.67 0.19 -17.27
C GLU A 151 -7.12 0.79 -15.95
N GLU A 152 -6.95 -0.04 -14.93
CA GLU A 152 -6.37 0.37 -13.64
C GLU A 152 -4.88 0.71 -13.75
N THR A 153 -4.13 -0.02 -14.57
CA THR A 153 -2.71 0.31 -14.83
C THR A 153 -2.61 1.70 -15.44
N ASP A 154 -3.47 2.04 -16.40
CA ASP A 154 -3.48 3.37 -17.03
C ASP A 154 -3.94 4.48 -16.07
N ARG A 155 -4.88 4.19 -15.16
CA ARG A 155 -5.24 5.11 -14.07
C ARG A 155 -4.06 5.37 -13.14
N LEU A 156 -3.36 4.32 -12.71
CA LEU A 156 -2.19 4.44 -11.85
C LEU A 156 -1.06 5.25 -12.51
N LYS A 157 -0.83 5.05 -13.82
CA LYS A 157 0.09 5.91 -14.61
C LYS A 157 -0.31 7.38 -14.53
N THR A 158 -1.59 7.68 -14.74
CA THR A 158 -2.12 9.05 -14.73
C THR A 158 -1.98 9.71 -13.34
N MET A 159 -2.11 8.93 -12.27
CA MET A 159 -1.94 9.40 -10.89
C MET A 159 -0.48 9.57 -10.44
N GLY A 160 0.48 9.11 -11.26
CA GLY A 160 1.91 9.10 -10.97
C GLY A 160 2.36 7.95 -10.08
N GLY A 161 1.59 6.86 -9.99
CA GLY A 161 1.95 5.64 -9.26
C GLY A 161 2.54 4.58 -10.18
N LEU A 162 3.81 4.74 -10.52
CA LEU A 162 4.53 3.95 -11.52
C LEU A 162 4.90 2.57 -10.99
N VAL A 163 5.41 2.49 -9.76
CA VAL A 163 5.67 1.23 -9.05
C VAL A 163 4.37 0.46 -8.84
N CYS A 164 3.29 1.17 -8.50
CA CYS A 164 1.96 0.57 -8.40
C CYS A 164 1.50 -0.03 -9.75
N ALA A 165 1.62 0.74 -10.83
CA ALA A 165 1.27 0.29 -12.19
C ALA A 165 2.12 -0.92 -12.62
N ARG A 166 3.42 -0.92 -12.32
CA ARG A 166 4.32 -2.05 -12.57
C ARG A 166 3.92 -3.29 -11.80
N ALA A 167 3.62 -3.15 -10.50
CA ALA A 167 3.18 -4.27 -9.67
C ALA A 167 1.90 -4.91 -10.21
N LEU A 168 0.94 -4.08 -10.65
CA LEU A 168 -0.31 -4.52 -11.24
C LEU A 168 -0.10 -5.26 -12.57
N ILE A 169 0.66 -4.68 -13.50
CA ILE A 169 0.87 -5.29 -14.82
C ILE A 169 1.75 -6.55 -14.73
N SER A 170 2.72 -6.59 -13.83
CA SER A 170 3.55 -7.78 -13.57
C SER A 170 2.72 -8.95 -13.02
N ALA A 171 1.74 -8.66 -12.16
CA ALA A 171 0.77 -9.68 -11.74
C ALA A 171 -0.14 -10.12 -12.89
N ALA A 172 -0.49 -9.19 -13.80
CA ALA A 172 -1.28 -9.48 -14.99
C ALA A 172 -0.53 -10.36 -16.00
N THR A 173 0.76 -10.10 -16.27
CA THR A 173 1.58 -10.91 -17.17
C THR A 173 1.79 -12.31 -16.62
N SER A 174 2.04 -12.43 -15.31
CA SER A 174 2.17 -13.71 -14.62
C SER A 174 0.90 -14.57 -14.71
N LEU A 175 -0.28 -13.94 -14.64
CA LEU A 175 -1.56 -14.66 -14.72
C LEU A 175 -1.99 -14.95 -16.18
N PHE A 176 -1.56 -14.11 -17.14
CA PHE A 176 -1.97 -14.21 -18.54
C PHE A 176 -0.78 -14.19 -19.51
N PRO A 177 0.16 -15.14 -19.42
CA PRO A 177 1.41 -15.12 -20.19
C PRO A 177 1.19 -15.20 -21.71
N LEU A 178 0.11 -15.83 -22.17
CA LEU A 178 -0.16 -16.00 -23.61
C LEU A 178 -0.88 -14.80 -24.25
N LYS A 179 -1.17 -13.72 -23.52
CA LYS A 179 -2.03 -12.63 -24.01
C LYS A 179 -1.22 -11.40 -24.41
N LYS A 180 -1.01 -11.24 -25.72
CA LYS A 180 -0.28 -10.13 -26.35
C LYS A 180 -0.66 -8.74 -25.83
N LYS A 181 -1.94 -8.46 -25.60
CA LYS A 181 -2.40 -7.14 -25.13
C LYS A 181 -1.85 -6.76 -23.74
N VAL A 182 -1.67 -7.74 -22.85
CA VAL A 182 -1.14 -7.48 -21.49
C VAL A 182 0.35 -7.16 -21.57
N TRP A 183 1.09 -7.91 -22.38
CA TRP A 183 2.51 -7.65 -22.66
C TRP A 183 2.73 -6.32 -23.37
N GLN A 184 1.89 -5.96 -24.35
CA GLN A 184 1.93 -4.65 -24.99
C GLN A 184 1.77 -3.53 -23.96
N ALA A 185 0.77 -3.62 -23.08
CA ALA A 185 0.58 -2.63 -22.02
C ALA A 185 1.76 -2.55 -21.04
N SER A 186 2.45 -3.67 -20.77
CA SER A 186 3.68 -3.71 -19.97
C SER A 186 4.85 -3.03 -20.68
N ILE A 187 5.04 -3.31 -21.97
CA ILE A 187 6.09 -2.69 -22.78
C ILE A 187 5.82 -1.19 -22.91
N ASP A 188 4.58 -0.77 -23.13
CA ASP A 188 4.20 0.64 -23.24
C ASP A 188 4.46 1.38 -21.92
N LEU A 189 4.20 0.75 -20.77
CA LEU A 189 4.52 1.29 -19.45
C LEU A 189 6.04 1.50 -19.29
N GLU A 190 6.83 0.47 -19.59
CA GLU A 190 8.30 0.56 -19.44
C GLU A 190 8.96 1.44 -20.50
N SER A 191 8.38 1.56 -21.70
CA SER A 191 8.91 2.44 -22.76
C SER A 191 8.72 3.92 -22.44
N GLN A 192 7.66 4.27 -21.70
CA GLN A 192 7.39 5.66 -21.33
C GLN A 192 8.15 6.11 -20.08
N VAL A 193 8.55 5.17 -19.22
CA VAL A 193 8.92 5.48 -17.83
C VAL A 193 10.09 4.64 -17.29
N GLY A 194 10.39 3.49 -17.89
CA GLY A 194 11.38 2.51 -17.43
C GLY A 194 12.80 2.75 -17.89
N THR A 195 13.73 2.11 -17.19
CA THR A 195 15.11 1.96 -17.66
C THR A 195 15.17 0.90 -18.75
N ALA A 196 16.17 1.01 -19.64
CA ALA A 196 16.35 0.04 -20.73
C ALA A 196 16.43 -1.42 -20.22
N GLU A 197 17.02 -1.63 -19.04
CA GLU A 197 17.12 -2.94 -18.38
C GLU A 197 15.74 -3.51 -17.98
N GLN A 198 14.80 -2.66 -17.56
CA GLN A 198 13.44 -3.09 -17.20
C GLN A 198 12.64 -3.51 -18.44
N VAL A 199 12.83 -2.79 -19.56
CA VAL A 199 12.24 -3.17 -20.85
C VAL A 199 12.80 -4.51 -21.32
N GLU A 200 14.12 -4.72 -21.21
CA GLU A 200 14.77 -5.96 -21.61
C GLU A 200 14.34 -7.15 -20.75
N GLN A 201 14.19 -6.96 -19.44
CA GLN A 201 13.64 -7.98 -18.54
C GLN A 201 12.22 -8.41 -18.96
N VAL A 202 11.35 -7.46 -19.30
CA VAL A 202 9.99 -7.77 -19.76
C VAL A 202 9.99 -8.50 -21.12
N LEU A 203 10.93 -8.16 -22.02
CA LEU A 203 11.06 -8.82 -23.33
C LEU A 203 11.69 -10.22 -23.25
N SER A 204 12.48 -10.49 -22.21
CA SER A 204 13.16 -11.77 -22.00
C SER A 204 12.27 -12.88 -21.39
N GLN A 205 11.07 -12.52 -20.93
CA GLN A 205 10.07 -13.43 -20.33
C GLN A 205 9.13 -14.03 -21.37
#